data_AF-W6RLG3-F1
#
_entry.id   AF-W6RLG3-F1
#
_cell.length_a   1.000
_cell.length_b   1.000
_cell.length_c   1.000
_cell.angle_alpha   90.00
_cell.angle_beta   90.00
_cell.angle_gamma   90.00
#
_symmetry.space_group_name_H-M   'P 1'
#
loop_
_entity.id
_entity.type
_entity.pdbx_description
1 polymer ?
#
loop_
_entity_poly.entity_id
_entity_poly.type
_entity_poly.pdbx_seq_one_letter_code
_entity_poly.pdbx_strand_id
1 'polypeptide(L)'
;MSTSNNGIEARFSPEYVFSAALIDGGLRLDHFDERPVEPRLMATAERASRRHDDSAPRMSSDPKTRFVILDIALRDGSAITRRFDGLPGVTDPTEKFRDATNRNPACADIPLLIRRMSSADDLRQLLALLNQNVV
;
A
#
# COMPACT_ATOMS: atom_id res chain seq x y z
N MET A 1 -12.97 15.82 9.03
CA MET A 1 -11.89 14.86 8.74
C MET A 1 -11.35 14.38 10.08
N SER A 2 -11.14 13.08 10.29
CA SER A 2 -10.57 12.60 11.55
C SER A 2 -9.10 13.02 11.61
N THR A 3 -8.70 13.78 12.62
CA THR A 3 -7.30 14.18 12.82
C THR A 3 -6.48 12.95 13.15
N SER A 4 -5.66 12.48 12.22
CA SER A 4 -4.73 11.37 12.43
C SER A 4 -3.42 11.92 12.95
N ASN A 5 -2.93 11.41 14.08
CA ASN A 5 -1.73 11.91 14.74
C ASN A 5 -0.45 11.25 14.21
N ASN A 6 -0.53 9.98 13.79
CA ASN A 6 0.59 9.21 13.26
C ASN A 6 0.22 8.45 11.97
N GLY A 7 1.23 7.87 11.32
CA GLY A 7 1.05 7.08 10.10
C GLY A 7 0.13 5.85 10.27
N ILE A 8 0.14 5.21 11.45
CA ILE A 8 -0.72 4.06 11.76
C ILE A 8 -2.21 4.43 11.70
N GLU A 9 -2.60 5.58 12.25
CA GLU A 9 -3.96 6.09 12.14
C GLU A 9 -4.25 6.55 10.71
N ALA A 10 -3.30 7.27 10.10
CA ALA A 10 -3.47 7.89 8.79
C ALA A 10 -3.62 6.87 7.65
N ARG A 11 -3.17 5.61 7.81
CA ARG A 11 -3.39 4.54 6.82
C ARG A 11 -4.88 4.23 6.56
N PHE A 12 -5.77 4.66 7.47
CA PHE A 12 -7.22 4.54 7.32
C PHE A 12 -7.88 5.79 6.72
N SER A 13 -7.12 6.84 6.40
CA SER A 13 -7.57 8.01 5.65
C SER A 13 -7.17 7.89 4.18
N PRO A 14 -8.10 7.51 3.29
CA PRO A 14 -7.93 7.63 1.84
C PRO A 14 -7.44 8.99 1.36
N GLU A 15 -7.78 10.08 2.03
CA GLU A 15 -7.28 11.43 1.70
C GLU A 15 -5.77 11.53 1.93
N TYR A 16 -5.27 11.01 3.06
CA TYR A 16 -3.84 10.97 3.36
C TYR A 16 -3.10 9.97 2.47
N VAL A 17 -3.65 8.76 2.28
CA VAL A 17 -3.08 7.73 1.39
C VAL A 17 -2.95 8.26 -0.04
N PHE A 18 -3.99 8.92 -0.55
CA PHE A 18 -3.94 9.54 -1.87
C PHE A 18 -2.89 10.65 -1.95
N SER A 19 -2.79 11.49 -0.91
CA SER A 19 -1.81 12.57 -0.86
C SER A 19 -0.37 12.05 -0.87
N ALA A 20 -0.08 10.98 -0.12
CA ALA A 20 1.22 10.31 -0.14
C ALA A 20 1.56 9.80 -1.55
N ALA A 21 0.64 9.08 -2.20
CA ALA A 21 0.84 8.57 -3.55
C ALA A 21 1.04 9.70 -4.58
N LEU A 22 0.28 10.80 -4.45
CA LEU A 22 0.34 11.93 -5.37
C LEU A 22 1.64 12.71 -5.25
N ILE A 23 2.08 13.00 -4.02
CA ILE A 23 3.24 13.84 -3.75
C ILE A 23 4.56 13.06 -3.94
N ASP A 24 4.61 11.82 -3.45
CA ASP A 24 5.84 11.02 -3.46
C ASP A 24 5.92 10.01 -4.61
N GLY A 25 4.89 9.99 -5.47
CA GLY A 25 4.82 9.09 -6.63
C GLY A 25 4.63 7.61 -6.26
N GLY A 26 4.34 7.30 -4.98
CA GLY A 26 4.17 5.93 -4.51
C GLY A 26 3.82 5.84 -3.02
N LEU A 27 3.46 4.63 -2.59
CA LEU A 27 3.16 4.32 -1.19
C LEU A 27 4.33 3.56 -0.57
N ARG A 28 4.98 4.16 0.41
CA ARG A 28 6.08 3.57 1.17
C ARG A 28 5.59 3.15 2.55
N LEU A 29 6.27 2.16 3.15
CA LEU A 29 5.93 1.67 4.49
C LEU A 29 6.02 2.76 5.55
N ASP A 30 7.01 3.64 5.39
CA ASP A 30 7.33 4.67 6.36
C ASP A 30 6.29 5.81 6.36
N HIS A 31 5.48 5.97 5.31
CA HIS A 31 4.31 6.87 5.36
C HIS A 31 3.26 6.44 6.40
N PHE A 32 3.30 5.19 6.86
CA PHE A 32 2.25 4.54 7.64
C PHE A 32 2.75 3.86 8.93
N ASP A 33 3.81 4.38 9.53
CA ASP A 33 4.37 3.89 10.79
C ASP A 33 3.97 4.75 12.01
N GLU A 34 4.59 4.49 13.16
CA GLU A 34 4.27 5.18 14.42
C GLU A 34 4.72 6.65 14.46
N ARG A 35 5.49 7.11 13.46
CA ARG A 35 5.96 8.50 13.40
C ARG A 35 4.78 9.45 13.17
N PRO A 36 4.91 10.71 13.61
CA PRO A 36 3.90 11.73 13.32
C PRO A 36 3.62 11.84 11.83
N VAL A 37 2.37 12.15 11.49
CA VAL A 37 1.99 12.41 10.09
C VAL A 37 2.84 13.53 9.48
N GLU A 38 3.22 13.36 8.21
CA GLU A 38 4.02 14.38 7.53
C GLU A 38 3.15 15.61 7.21
N PRO A 39 3.53 16.83 7.67
CA PRO A 39 2.69 18.02 7.49
C PRO A 39 2.38 18.34 6.02
N ARG A 40 3.32 18.08 5.10
CA ARG A 40 3.13 18.30 3.66
C ARG A 40 2.07 17.39 3.05
N LEU A 41 1.98 16.15 3.54
CA LEU A 41 0.99 15.18 3.09
C LEU A 41 -0.38 15.52 3.67
N MET A 42 -0.41 15.88 4.96
CA MET A 42 -1.65 16.31 5.62
C MET A 42 -2.23 17.58 5.00
N ALA A 43 -1.42 18.58 4.67
CA ALA A 43 -1.87 19.80 4.00
C ALA A 43 -2.50 19.53 2.62
N THR A 44 -2.07 18.48 1.93
CA THR A 44 -2.71 18.02 0.68
C THR A 44 -3.98 17.24 0.97
N ALA A 45 -3.98 16.40 2.00
CA ALA A 45 -5.12 15.60 2.41
C ALA A 45 -6.30 16.48 2.85
N GLU A 46 -6.03 17.59 3.55
CA GLU A 46 -7.04 18.56 3.98
C GLU A 46 -7.78 19.23 2.81
N ARG A 47 -7.18 19.22 1.62
CA ARG A 47 -7.80 19.72 0.38
C ARG A 47 -8.59 18.65 -0.36
N ALA A 48 -8.43 17.39 0.03
CA ALA A 48 -9.17 16.28 -0.56
C ALA A 48 -10.50 16.09 0.16
N SER A 49 -11.49 15.63 -0.59
CA SER A 49 -12.79 15.23 -0.04
C SER A 49 -13.18 13.89 -0.63
N ARG A 50 -13.94 13.10 0.13
CA ARG A 50 -14.51 11.85 -0.34
C ARG A 50 -16.01 11.99 -0.52
N ARG A 51 -16.50 11.41 -1.61
CA ARG A 51 -17.93 11.27 -1.88
C ARG A 51 -18.23 9.83 -2.28
N HIS A 52 -19.36 9.31 -1.81
CA HIS A 52 -19.90 8.05 -2.31
C HIS A 52 -20.63 8.29 -3.62
N ASP A 53 -20.40 7.40 -4.59
CA ASP A 53 -21.20 7.36 -5.81
C ASP A 53 -22.47 6.56 -5.52
N ASP A 54 -23.58 7.26 -5.34
CA ASP A 54 -24.88 6.66 -5.00
C ASP A 54 -25.49 5.87 -6.16
N SER A 55 -24.96 6.01 -7.39
CA SER A 55 -25.34 5.21 -8.54
C SER A 55 -24.58 3.89 -8.64
N ALA A 56 -23.52 3.72 -7.83
CA ALA A 56 -22.73 2.51 -7.82
C ALA A 56 -23.55 1.29 -7.38
N PRO A 57 -23.29 0.09 -7.94
CA PRO A 57 -23.86 -1.14 -7.42
C PRO A 57 -23.56 -1.30 -5.92
N ARG A 58 -24.44 -2.03 -5.21
CA ARG A 58 -24.19 -2.38 -3.80
C ARG A 58 -22.81 -3.02 -3.67
N MET A 59 -22.07 -2.60 -2.65
CA MET A 59 -20.72 -3.08 -2.38
C MET A 59 -20.72 -4.61 -2.25
N SER A 60 -20.00 -5.28 -3.16
CA SER A 60 -19.76 -6.72 -3.10
C SER A 60 -18.60 -7.04 -2.16
N SER A 61 -18.60 -8.27 -1.62
CA SER A 61 -17.43 -8.82 -0.96
C SER A 61 -16.29 -9.11 -1.95
N ASP A 62 -16.59 -9.29 -3.24
CA ASP A 62 -15.59 -9.50 -4.29
C ASP A 62 -14.74 -8.22 -4.49
N PRO A 63 -13.43 -8.26 -4.16
CA PRO A 63 -12.55 -7.10 -4.34
C PRO A 63 -12.43 -6.64 -5.79
N LYS A 64 -12.71 -7.50 -6.77
CA LYS A 64 -12.64 -7.16 -8.19
C LYS A 64 -13.73 -6.21 -8.65
N THR A 65 -14.85 -6.12 -7.93
CA THR A 65 -15.94 -5.20 -8.27
C THR A 65 -15.79 -3.83 -7.61
N ARG A 66 -14.75 -3.65 -6.77
CA ARG A 66 -14.44 -2.36 -6.15
C ARG A 66 -13.85 -1.43 -7.20
N PHE A 67 -14.02 -0.14 -7.02
CA PHE A 67 -13.39 0.87 -7.85
C PHE A 67 -13.11 2.13 -7.06
N VAL A 68 -12.26 2.98 -7.61
CA VAL A 68 -12.06 4.35 -7.16
C VAL A 68 -12.08 5.29 -8.36
N ILE A 69 -12.69 6.46 -8.20
CA ILE A 69 -12.59 7.56 -9.15
C ILE A 69 -11.79 8.66 -8.47
N LEU A 70 -10.81 9.21 -9.19
CA LEU A 70 -9.99 10.32 -8.76
C LEU A 70 -10.26 11.50 -9.65
N ASP A 71 -10.65 12.61 -9.03
CA ASP A 71 -10.83 13.91 -9.67
C ASP A 71 -9.84 14.91 -9.06
N ILE A 72 -8.98 15.47 -9.91
CA ILE A 72 -7.98 16.47 -9.51
C ILE A 72 -8.26 17.76 -10.28
N ALA A 73 -8.71 18.79 -9.55
CA ALA A 73 -8.84 20.14 -10.10
C ALA A 73 -7.47 20.85 -10.07
N LEU A 74 -7.04 21.36 -11.22
CA LEU A 74 -5.80 22.10 -11.39
C LEU A 74 -6.03 23.61 -11.27
N ARG A 75 -4.96 24.37 -10.99
CA ARG A 75 -5.02 25.82 -10.78
C ARG A 75 -5.41 26.61 -12.05
N ASP A 76 -5.17 26.03 -13.23
CA ASP A 76 -5.54 26.61 -14.52
C ASP A 76 -7.03 26.39 -14.87
N GLY A 77 -7.80 25.77 -13.96
CA GLY A 77 -9.21 25.46 -14.13
C GLY A 77 -9.48 24.15 -14.87
N SER A 78 -8.45 23.45 -15.34
CA SER A 78 -8.61 22.12 -15.92
C SER A 78 -8.77 21.04 -14.84
N ALA A 79 -9.21 19.85 -15.24
CA ALA A 79 -9.39 18.71 -14.35
C ALA A 79 -8.82 17.41 -14.94
N ILE A 80 -8.26 16.58 -14.08
CA ILE A 80 -7.85 15.22 -14.40
C ILE A 80 -8.81 14.25 -13.71
N THR A 81 -9.55 13.48 -14.50
CA THR A 81 -10.41 12.39 -14.00
C THR A 81 -9.84 11.05 -14.44
N ARG A 82 -9.73 10.12 -13.48
CA ARG A 82 -9.29 8.74 -13.71
C ARG A 82 -10.10 7.77 -12.86
N ARG A 83 -10.53 6.68 -13.48
CA ARG A 83 -11.19 5.56 -12.81
C ARG A 83 -10.25 4.36 -12.75
N PHE A 84 -10.21 3.71 -11.60
CA PHE A 84 -9.47 2.47 -11.37
C PHE A 84 -10.45 1.40 -10.91
N ASP A 85 -10.54 0.32 -11.68
CA ASP A 85 -11.40 -0.82 -11.39
C ASP A 85 -10.58 -1.99 -10.84
N GLY A 86 -11.11 -2.62 -9.79
CA GLY A 86 -10.46 -3.69 -9.06
C GLY A 86 -9.24 -3.24 -8.27
N LEU A 87 -8.75 -4.15 -7.42
CA LEU A 87 -7.43 -4.05 -6.83
C LEU A 87 -6.46 -4.89 -7.66
N PRO A 88 -5.31 -4.34 -8.10
CA PRO A 88 -4.32 -5.14 -8.79
C PRO A 88 -3.85 -6.28 -7.87
N GLY A 89 -3.88 -7.50 -8.38
CA GLY A 89 -3.29 -8.65 -7.71
C GLY A 89 -1.77 -8.56 -7.69
N VAL A 90 -1.13 -9.33 -6.81
CA VAL A 90 0.33 -9.52 -6.82
C VAL A 90 0.63 -10.79 -7.61
N THR A 91 1.11 -10.66 -8.85
CA THR A 91 1.47 -11.81 -9.70
C THR A 91 2.81 -12.42 -9.27
N ASP A 92 3.81 -11.57 -9.03
CA ASP A 92 5.10 -11.97 -8.48
C ASP A 92 5.43 -11.14 -7.23
N PRO A 93 5.38 -11.73 -6.02
CA PRO A 93 5.67 -11.02 -4.78
C PRO A 93 7.18 -10.86 -4.51
N THR A 94 8.07 -11.33 -5.39
CA THR A 94 9.53 -11.33 -5.13
C THR A 94 10.05 -9.93 -4.85
N GLU A 95 9.68 -8.95 -5.67
CA GLU A 95 10.13 -7.56 -5.46
C GLU A 95 9.59 -6.98 -4.16
N LYS A 96 8.31 -7.20 -3.89
CA LYS A 96 7.65 -6.77 -2.65
C LYS A 96 8.31 -7.39 -1.42
N PHE A 97 8.66 -8.67 -1.50
CA PHE A 97 9.34 -9.38 -0.42
C PHE A 97 10.75 -8.82 -0.19
N ARG A 98 11.48 -8.55 -1.29
CA ARG A 98 12.80 -7.93 -1.24
C ARG A 98 12.74 -6.55 -0.58
N ASP A 99 11.77 -5.71 -0.93
CA ASP A 99 11.60 -4.41 -0.29
C ASP A 99 11.21 -4.53 1.20
N ALA A 100 10.30 -5.46 1.53
CA ALA A 100 9.86 -5.69 2.91
C ALA A 100 10.96 -6.22 3.84
N THR A 101 11.96 -6.89 3.28
CA THR A 101 13.14 -7.41 4.01
C THR A 101 14.31 -6.43 3.96
N ASN A 102 14.10 -5.18 3.54
CA ASN A 102 15.15 -4.20 3.30
C ASN A 102 16.29 -4.74 2.43
N ARG A 103 15.95 -5.63 1.49
CA ARG A 103 16.86 -6.32 0.58
C ARG A 103 17.95 -7.11 1.30
N ASN A 104 17.70 -7.59 2.52
CA ASN A 104 18.67 -8.34 3.29
C ASN A 104 19.09 -9.63 2.54
N PRO A 105 20.41 -9.83 2.29
CA PRO A 105 20.92 -11.03 1.63
C PRO A 105 20.52 -12.35 2.31
N ALA A 106 20.35 -12.36 3.64
CA ALA A 106 19.89 -13.52 4.39
C ALA A 106 18.50 -14.00 3.97
N CYS A 107 17.68 -13.10 3.41
CA CYS A 107 16.33 -13.40 2.95
C CYS A 107 16.25 -13.70 1.45
N ALA A 108 17.34 -13.56 0.69
CA ALA A 108 17.30 -13.55 -0.78
C ALA A 108 16.73 -14.84 -1.39
N ASP A 109 17.04 -16.00 -0.80
CA ASP A 109 16.64 -17.31 -1.33
C ASP A 109 15.25 -17.77 -0.86
N ILE A 110 14.66 -17.08 0.12
CA ILE A 110 13.38 -17.46 0.73
C ILE A 110 12.25 -17.59 -0.31
N PRO A 111 12.05 -16.64 -1.26
CA PRO A 111 10.99 -16.77 -2.27
C PRO A 111 11.16 -18.02 -3.16
N LEU A 112 12.39 -18.37 -3.53
CA LEU A 112 12.66 -19.54 -4.36
C LEU A 112 12.45 -20.84 -3.58
N LEU A 113 12.89 -20.89 -2.33
CA LEU A 113 12.69 -22.03 -1.43
C LEU A 113 11.20 -22.31 -1.25
N ILE A 114 10.39 -21.30 -0.91
CA ILE A 114 8.93 -21.46 -0.73
C ILE A 114 8.25 -22.01 -1.99
N ARG A 115 8.66 -21.56 -3.18
CA ARG A 115 8.06 -22.02 -4.46
C ARG A 115 8.36 -23.49 -4.77
N ARG A 116 9.43 -24.05 -4.21
CA ARG A 116 9.90 -25.42 -4.49
C ARG A 116 9.74 -26.38 -3.31
N MET A 117 9.35 -25.85 -2.15
CA MET A 117 9.21 -26.59 -0.90
C MET A 117 8.26 -27.78 -1.08
N SER A 118 8.76 -28.98 -0.75
CA SER A 118 8.04 -30.24 -0.92
C SER A 118 8.24 -31.22 0.23
N SER A 119 9.12 -30.89 1.19
CA SER A 119 9.54 -31.78 2.27
C SER A 119 9.64 -31.09 3.63
N ALA A 120 9.76 -31.89 4.69
CA ALA A 120 10.05 -31.40 6.03
C ALA A 120 11.48 -30.81 6.15
N ASP A 121 12.41 -31.23 5.30
CA ASP A 121 13.76 -30.69 5.24
C ASP A 121 13.73 -29.24 4.75
N ASP A 122 12.97 -28.97 3.68
CA ASP A 122 12.76 -27.63 3.14
C ASP A 122 12.15 -26.67 4.18
N LEU A 123 11.17 -27.16 4.97
CA LEU A 123 10.58 -26.38 6.06
C LEU A 123 11.62 -26.06 7.14
N ARG A 124 12.47 -27.03 7.52
CA ARG A 124 13.56 -26.79 8.47
C ARG A 124 14.55 -25.76 7.93
N GLN A 125 14.86 -25.80 6.64
CA GLN A 125 15.68 -24.79 5.98
C GLN A 125 15.03 -23.40 6.01
N LEU A 126 13.72 -23.30 5.74
CA LEU A 126 12.99 -22.03 5.81
C LEU A 126 13.04 -21.44 7.21
N LEU A 127 12.79 -22.25 8.24
CA LEU A 127 12.88 -21.81 9.65
C LEU A 127 14.29 -21.35 10.01
N ALA A 128 15.33 -22.03 9.51
CA ALA A 128 16.71 -21.62 9.73
C ALA A 128 17.01 -20.25 9.08
N LEU A 129 16.49 -19.97 7.88
CA LEU A 129 16.64 -18.68 7.21
C LEU A 129 15.88 -17.55 7.93
N LEU A 130 14.66 -17.83 8.42
CA LEU A 130 13.84 -16.84 9.14
C LEU A 130 14.38 -16.52 10.54
N ASN A 131 15.11 -17.45 11.16
CA ASN A 131 15.72 -17.26 12.47
C ASN A 131 17.07 -16.55 12.43
N GLN A 132 17.59 -16.21 11.24
CA GLN A 132 18.80 -15.39 11.17
C GLN A 132 18.46 -13.98 11.66
N ASN A 133 19.12 -13.54 12.72
CA ASN A 133 18.97 -12.16 13.22
C ASN A 133 19.33 -11.20 12.08
N VAL A 134 18.31 -10.56 11.54
CA VAL A 134 18.46 -9.42 10.64
C VAL A 134 18.92 -8.25 11.51
N VAL A 135 20.23 -8.07 11.63
CA VAL A 135 20.86 -6.89 12.25
C VAL A 135 20.68 -5.67 11.34
#